data_AF-A0A383ZNU4-F1
#
_entry.id   AF-A0A383ZNU4-F1
#
_cell.length_a   1.000
_cell.length_b   1.000
_cell.length_c   1.000
_cell.angle_alpha   90.00
_cell.angle_beta   90.00
_cell.angle_gamma   90.00
#
_symmetry.space_group_name_H-M   'P 1'
#
loop_
_entity.id
_entity.type
_entity.pdbx_description
1 polymer ?
#
loop_
_entity_poly.entity_id
_entity_poly.type
_entity_poly.pdbx_seq_one_letter_code
_entity_poly.pdbx_strand_id
1 'polypeptide(L)'
;ERDCTLGHQEPQWKEFRFDLTQIPAGEAVTAAEFRIYKLPSTHLLNWTLHVSMFEVVLEQSNRESDLFFLDLQTLRSGDEGWLVLDVTAASDRWLLNRNKDLGLRLYVETDD
;
A
#
# COMPACT_ATOMS: atom_id res chain seq x y z
N GLU A 1 -33.70 12.32 -20.00
CA GLU A 1 -32.42 12.44 -20.72
C GLU A 1 -31.33 12.17 -19.69
N ARG A 2 -30.57 11.10 -19.89
CA ARG A 2 -29.55 10.61 -18.94
C ARG A 2 -28.27 11.39 -19.24
N ASP A 3 -27.65 11.98 -18.22
CA ASP A 3 -26.25 12.34 -18.31
C ASP A 3 -25.50 11.78 -17.11
N CYS A 4 -24.77 10.71 -17.37
CA CYS A 4 -23.96 9.98 -16.42
C CYS A 4 -22.63 10.73 -16.27
N THR A 5 -22.56 11.70 -15.36
CA THR A 5 -21.27 12.18 -14.87
C THR A 5 -20.71 11.20 -13.85
N LEU A 6 -20.43 9.97 -14.31
CA LEU A 6 -19.51 9.06 -13.61
C LEU A 6 -18.11 9.62 -13.82
N GLY A 7 -17.80 10.72 -13.12
CA GLY A 7 -16.43 11.14 -12.94
C GLY A 7 -15.70 9.97 -12.29
N HIS A 8 -14.67 9.48 -12.96
CA HIS A 8 -13.76 8.49 -12.39
C HIS A 8 -13.32 9.01 -11.02
N GLN A 9 -13.91 8.49 -9.93
CA GLN A 9 -13.33 8.69 -8.61
C GLN A 9 -11.97 8.01 -8.69
N GLU A 10 -10.92 8.79 -8.54
CA GLU A 10 -9.59 8.21 -8.41
C GLU A 10 -9.63 7.18 -7.28
N PRO A 11 -9.02 6.01 -7.46
CA PRO A 11 -8.98 5.01 -6.42
C PRO A 11 -8.40 5.63 -5.15
N GLN A 12 -9.02 5.37 -4.00
CA GLN A 12 -8.55 5.83 -2.67
C GLN A 12 -7.25 5.14 -2.22
N TRP A 13 -6.53 4.53 -3.16
CA TRP A 13 -5.36 3.73 -2.94
C TRP A 13 -4.28 4.01 -3.98
N LYS A 14 -3.04 3.72 -3.60
CA LYS A 14 -1.87 3.81 -4.47
C LYS A 14 -1.09 2.51 -4.47
N GLU A 15 -0.73 2.04 -5.65
CA GLU A 15 0.05 0.83 -5.82
C GLU A 15 1.53 1.14 -6.09
N PHE A 16 2.40 0.32 -5.52
CA PHE A 16 3.85 0.38 -5.66
C PHE A 16 4.34 -0.99 -6.10
N ARG A 17 5.16 -1.02 -7.16
CA ARG A 17 5.71 -2.26 -7.72
C ARG A 17 7.20 -2.36 -7.46
N PHE A 18 7.67 -3.55 -7.14
CA PHE A 18 9.04 -3.81 -6.73
C PHE A 18 9.68 -4.89 -7.59
N ASP A 19 11.00 -4.76 -7.78
CA ASP A 19 11.83 -5.77 -8.41
C ASP A 19 12.80 -6.32 -7.35
N LEU A 20 12.61 -7.59 -6.98
CA LEU A 20 13.48 -8.29 -6.04
C LEU A 20 14.57 -9.12 -6.71
N THR A 21 14.79 -8.98 -8.03
CA THR A 21 15.92 -9.64 -8.71
C THR A 21 17.28 -9.23 -8.13
N GLN A 22 17.34 -8.10 -7.42
CA GLN A 22 18.52 -7.63 -6.71
C GLN A 22 18.86 -8.45 -5.45
N ILE A 23 17.94 -9.29 -4.93
CA ILE A 23 18.23 -10.17 -3.79
C ILE A 23 18.93 -11.45 -4.27
N PRO A 24 20.18 -11.72 -3.82
CA PRO A 24 20.92 -12.92 -4.22
C PRO A 24 20.16 -14.22 -3.92
N ALA A 25 20.43 -15.26 -4.70
CA ALA A 25 19.87 -16.58 -4.43
C ALA A 25 20.52 -17.20 -3.18
N GLY A 26 19.70 -17.74 -2.28
CA GLY A 26 20.17 -18.35 -1.03
C GLY A 26 20.17 -17.42 0.19
N GLU A 27 19.85 -16.13 -0.01
CA GLU A 27 19.60 -15.19 1.09
C GLU A 27 18.11 -15.17 1.46
N ALA A 28 17.83 -15.10 2.75
CA ALA A 28 16.48 -14.94 3.29
C ALA A 28 16.27 -13.51 3.77
N VAL A 29 15.10 -12.94 3.50
CA VAL A 29 14.73 -11.65 4.07
C VAL A 29 14.29 -11.87 5.51
N THR A 30 15.01 -11.26 6.45
CA THR A 30 14.69 -11.36 7.89
C THR A 30 13.67 -10.32 8.34
N ALA A 31 13.66 -9.16 7.68
CA ALA A 31 12.76 -8.05 7.92
C ALA A 31 12.66 -7.19 6.67
N ALA A 32 11.49 -6.61 6.41
CA ALA A 32 11.30 -5.63 5.36
C ALA A 32 10.33 -4.54 5.80
N GLU A 33 10.67 -3.30 5.48
CA GLU A 33 9.86 -2.13 5.80
C GLU A 33 9.58 -1.33 4.54
N PHE A 34 8.33 -0.91 4.37
CA PHE A 34 7.97 0.11 3.41
C PHE A 34 7.93 1.47 4.10
N ARG A 35 8.75 2.41 3.62
CA ARG A 35 8.87 3.74 4.22
C ARG A 35 8.33 4.81 3.27
N ILE A 36 7.39 5.62 3.75
CA ILE A 36 6.83 6.76 3.01
C ILE A 36 6.86 8.01 3.88
N TYR A 37 7.23 9.15 3.29
CA TYR A 37 7.23 10.43 3.98
C TYR A 37 5.86 11.08 3.88
N LYS A 38 5.28 11.42 5.02
CA LYS A 38 3.98 12.08 5.13
C LYS A 38 4.18 13.55 5.49
N LEU A 39 3.68 14.42 4.61
CA LEU A 39 3.60 15.85 4.85
C LEU A 39 2.36 16.18 5.70
N PRO A 40 2.39 17.27 6.48
CA PRO A 40 1.21 17.72 7.22
C PRO A 40 0.13 18.18 6.24
N SER A 41 -1.12 17.78 6.51
CA SER A 41 -2.25 18.24 5.70
C SER A 41 -2.59 19.68 6.05
N THR A 42 -2.74 20.53 5.03
CA THR A 42 -3.12 21.94 5.18
C THR A 42 -4.63 22.14 5.36
N HIS A 43 -5.43 21.16 4.93
CA HIS A 43 -6.90 21.29 4.87
C HIS A 43 -7.62 20.47 5.94
N LEU A 44 -6.99 19.40 6.40
CA LEU A 44 -7.55 18.43 7.33
C LEU A 44 -6.56 18.34 8.48
N LEU A 45 -6.70 19.17 9.51
CA LEU A 45 -5.76 19.17 10.65
C LEU A 45 -6.26 18.28 11.80
N ASN A 46 -7.57 18.06 11.88
CA ASN A 46 -8.20 17.40 13.02
C ASN A 46 -8.72 16.00 12.73
N TRP A 47 -8.45 15.46 11.54
CA TRP A 47 -8.88 14.12 11.18
C TRP A 47 -7.84 13.08 11.54
N THR A 48 -8.34 11.90 11.87
CA THR A 48 -7.52 10.70 12.04
C THR A 48 -7.42 10.01 10.69
N LEU A 49 -6.21 9.65 10.31
CA LEU A 49 -5.92 8.89 9.10
C LEU A 49 -5.63 7.45 9.47
N HIS A 50 -6.27 6.51 8.79
CA HIS A 50 -5.96 5.09 8.82
C HIS A 50 -5.22 4.72 7.55
N VAL A 51 -3.93 4.41 7.69
CA VAL A 51 -3.05 4.06 6.59
C VAL A 51 -2.84 2.55 6.60
N SER A 52 -3.47 1.87 5.66
CA SER A 52 -3.44 0.41 5.55
C SER A 52 -2.55 -0.02 4.40
N MET A 53 -1.73 -1.04 4.62
CA MET A 53 -0.84 -1.64 3.62
C MET A 53 -1.26 -3.06 3.29
N PHE A 54 -1.30 -3.39 2.00
CA PHE A 54 -1.65 -4.71 1.50
C PHE A 54 -0.62 -5.20 0.48
N GLU A 55 -0.39 -6.50 0.42
CA GLU A 55 0.21 -7.15 -0.73
C GLU A 55 -0.87 -7.42 -1.79
N VAL A 56 -0.52 -7.19 -3.05
CA VAL A 56 -1.31 -7.62 -4.21
C VAL A 56 -0.90 -9.04 -4.59
N VAL A 57 -1.76 -10.02 -4.27
CA VAL A 57 -1.46 -11.45 -4.49
C VAL A 57 -1.77 -11.88 -5.93
N LEU A 58 -2.81 -11.29 -6.51
CA LEU A 58 -3.23 -11.52 -7.89
C LEU A 58 -3.77 -10.22 -8.51
N GLU A 59 -3.09 -9.73 -9.54
CA GLU A 59 -3.59 -8.59 -10.32
C GLU A 59 -4.72 -9.06 -11.25
N GLN A 60 -5.89 -8.42 -11.14
CA GLN A 60 -7.05 -8.71 -11.98
C GLN A 60 -7.38 -7.47 -12.81
N SER A 61 -7.32 -7.58 -14.14
CA SER A 61 -7.56 -6.44 -15.05
C SER A 61 -9.04 -6.05 -15.18
N ASN A 62 -9.95 -6.94 -14.80
CA ASN A 62 -11.40 -6.77 -14.98
C ASN A 62 -12.19 -6.80 -13.65
N ARG A 63 -11.51 -6.94 -12.50
CA ARG A 63 -12.12 -7.12 -11.17
C ARG A 63 -11.18 -6.61 -10.08
N GLU A 64 -11.65 -6.58 -8.85
CA GLU A 64 -10.85 -6.23 -7.69
C GLU A 64 -9.71 -7.23 -7.51
N SER A 65 -8.51 -6.72 -7.23
CA SER A 65 -7.32 -7.55 -7.00
C SER A 65 -7.45 -8.31 -5.68
N ASP A 66 -6.87 -9.51 -5.60
CA ASP A 66 -6.80 -10.22 -4.31
C ASP A 66 -5.73 -9.55 -3.45
N LEU A 67 -6.15 -9.05 -2.28
CA LEU A 67 -5.30 -8.32 -1.35
C LEU A 67 -5.04 -9.13 -0.09
N PHE A 68 -3.80 -9.06 0.41
CA PHE A 68 -3.42 -9.61 1.71
C PHE A 68 -2.97 -8.49 2.63
N PHE A 69 -3.64 -8.32 3.78
CA PHE A 69 -3.32 -7.27 4.76
C PHE A 69 -1.92 -7.48 5.36
N LEU A 70 -1.14 -6.40 5.43
CA LEU A 70 0.22 -6.41 5.99
C LEU A 70 0.29 -5.59 7.28
N ASP A 71 -0.13 -4.32 7.23
CA ASP A 71 0.04 -3.40 8.35
C ASP A 71 -1.02 -2.28 8.32
N LEU A 72 -1.26 -1.67 9.49
CA LEU A 72 -2.15 -0.52 9.69
C LEU A 72 -1.51 0.47 10.65
N GLN A 73 -1.40 1.72 10.23
CA GLN A 73 -0.99 2.82 11.09
C GLN A 73 -2.07 3.89 11.18
N THR A 74 -2.29 4.35 12.40
CA THR A 74 -3.23 5.43 12.71
C THR A 74 -2.45 6.66 13.14
N LEU A 75 -2.67 7.77 12.45
CA LEU A 75 -1.99 9.04 12.74
C LEU A 75 -2.93 10.23 12.55
N ARG A 76 -2.52 11.39 13.03
CA ARG A 76 -3.26 12.62 12.78
C ARG A 76 -2.88 13.18 11.42
N SER A 77 -3.87 13.75 10.78
CA SER A 77 -3.73 14.45 9.50
C SER A 77 -2.79 15.67 9.57
N GLY A 78 -2.61 16.26 10.75
CA GLY A 78 -1.58 17.28 11.02
C GLY A 78 -0.16 16.77 11.28
N ASP A 79 0.06 15.47 11.54
CA ASP A 79 1.39 14.94 11.86
C ASP A 79 2.36 15.03 10.66
N GLU A 80 3.66 15.04 10.89
CA GLU A 80 4.67 14.98 9.82
C GLU A 80 5.70 13.92 10.15
N GLY A 81 6.18 13.21 9.12
CA GLY A 81 7.34 12.34 9.27
C GLY A 81 7.30 11.07 8.43
N TRP A 82 8.26 10.19 8.70
CA TRP A 82 8.34 8.88 8.08
C TRP A 82 7.33 7.92 8.71
N LEU A 83 6.46 7.36 7.86
CA LEU A 83 5.70 6.17 8.19
C LEU A 83 6.53 4.95 7.82
N VAL A 84 6.58 3.98 8.72
CA VAL A 84 7.34 2.74 8.56
C VAL A 84 6.35 1.58 8.68
N LEU A 85 5.97 0.99 7.56
CA LEU A 85 4.98 -0.08 7.49
C LEU A 85 5.71 -1.43 7.37
N ASP A 86 5.33 -2.41 8.18
CA ASP A 86 5.91 -3.76 8.12
C ASP A 86 5.41 -4.50 6.87
N VAL A 87 6.35 -4.92 6.02
CA VAL A 87 6.06 -5.71 4.82
C VAL A 87 6.87 -7.01 4.78
N THR A 88 7.39 -7.44 5.93
CA THR A 88 8.20 -8.65 6.09
C THR A 88 7.45 -9.87 5.56
N ALA A 89 6.16 -10.00 5.88
CA ALA A 89 5.34 -11.12 5.44
C ALA A 89 5.20 -11.20 3.90
N ALA A 90 5.17 -10.06 3.21
CA ALA A 90 5.11 -10.03 1.75
C ALA A 90 6.46 -10.43 1.14
N SER A 91 7.56 -9.92 1.70
CA SER A 91 8.91 -10.22 1.21
C SER A 91 9.26 -11.71 1.28
N ASP A 92 8.83 -12.43 2.32
CA ASP A 92 9.02 -13.87 2.46
C ASP A 92 8.30 -14.66 1.35
N ARG A 93 7.04 -14.29 1.04
CA ARG A 93 6.25 -14.90 -0.03
C ARG A 93 6.82 -14.63 -1.42
N TRP A 94 7.33 -13.43 -1.66
CA TRP A 94 7.92 -13.06 -2.94
C TRP A 94 9.22 -13.80 -3.23
N LEU A 95 10.03 -14.06 -2.21
CA LEU A 95 11.24 -14.87 -2.35
C LEU A 95 10.94 -16.33 -2.75
N LEU A 96 9.84 -16.88 -2.25
CA LEU A 96 9.36 -18.21 -2.63
C LEU A 96 8.87 -18.27 -4.08
N ASN A 97 8.51 -17.12 -4.68
CA ASN A 97 7.83 -17.07 -5.97
C ASN A 97 8.32 -15.88 -6.83
N ARG A 98 9.59 -15.92 -7.23
CA ARG A 98 10.30 -14.84 -7.95
C ARG A 98 9.73 -14.42 -9.33
N ASN A 99 8.67 -15.06 -9.82
CA ASN A 99 8.09 -14.85 -11.16
C ASN A 99 6.75 -14.11 -11.14
N LYS A 100 6.38 -13.44 -10.04
CA LYS A 100 5.11 -12.71 -9.90
C LYS A 100 5.31 -11.20 -9.89
N ASP A 101 4.28 -10.47 -10.34
CA ASP A 101 4.21 -9.02 -10.14
C ASP A 101 4.13 -8.72 -8.65
N LEU A 102 5.17 -8.06 -8.12
CA LEU A 102 5.30 -7.76 -6.69
C LEU A 102 4.68 -6.40 -6.42
N GLY A 103 3.44 -6.41 -5.95
CA GLY A 103 2.67 -5.19 -5.69
C GLY A 103 2.40 -4.98 -4.21
N LEU A 104 2.58 -3.73 -3.77
CA LEU A 104 2.01 -3.23 -2.52
C LEU A 104 0.93 -2.20 -2.82
N ARG A 105 -0.16 -2.24 -2.08
CA ARG A 105 -1.24 -1.26 -2.18
C ARG A 105 -1.44 -0.56 -0.84
N LEU A 106 -1.35 0.77 -0.88
CA LEU A 106 -1.53 1.65 0.26
C LEU A 106 -2.92 2.29 0.18
N TYR A 107 -3.72 2.17 1.24
CA TYR A 107 -5.01 2.85 1.40
C TYR A 107 -4.89 3.92 2.47
N VAL A 108 -5.64 5.01 2.29
CA VAL A 108 -5.80 6.04 3.32
C VAL A 108 -7.28 6.30 3.50
N GLU A 109 -7.78 5.99 4.69
CA GLU A 109 -9.16 6.22 5.09
C GLU A 109 -9.21 7.25 6.21
N THR A 110 -10.33 7.96 6.33
CA THR A 110 -10.57 8.95 7.38
C THR A 110 -11.84 8.58 8.13
N ASP A 111 -11.81 8.66 9.47
CA ASP A 111 -13.05 8.65 10.28
C ASP A 111 -13.84 9.92 9.91
N ASP A 112 -14.92 9.76 9.15
CA ASP A 112 -15.86 10.81 8.73
C ASP A 112 -16.65 11.39 9.93
#